data_AF-A0A1S2MDW4-F1
#
_entry.id   AF-A0A1S2MDW4-F1
#
_cell.length_a   1.000
_cell.length_b   1.000
_cell.length_c   1.000
_cell.angle_alpha   90.00
_cell.angle_beta   90.00
_cell.angle_gamma   90.00
#
_symmetry.space_group_name_H-M   'P 1'
#
loop_
_entity.id
_entity.type
_entity.pdbx_description
1 polymer ?
#
loop_
_entity_poly.entity_id
_entity_poly.type
_entity_poly.pdbx_seq_one_letter_code
_entity_poly.pdbx_strand_id
1 'polypeptide(L)' 'MDRLLFIFGIVVFFFSFIFFVMNFFAEYNGLAMIISVLVMLNASIAIGVSEILLRTKNLK' A
#
# COMPACT_ATOMS: atom_id res chain seq x y z
N MET A 1 -5.05 -14.38 -8.56
CA MET A 1 -5.62 -13.60 -7.45
C MET A 1 -4.51 -12.81 -6.77
N ASP A 2 -3.40 -13.47 -6.47
CA ASP A 2 -2.05 -12.93 -6.24
C ASP A 2 -1.67 -11.73 -7.12
N ARG A 3 -1.64 -11.85 -8.47
CA ARG A 3 -1.33 -10.70 -9.36
C ARG A 3 -2.26 -9.48 -9.21
N LEU A 4 -3.56 -9.70 -8.99
CA LEU A 4 -4.50 -8.59 -8.80
C LEU A 4 -4.25 -7.89 -7.47
N LEU A 5 -3.99 -8.65 -6.41
CA LEU A 5 -3.67 -8.11 -5.08
C LEU A 5 -2.37 -7.30 -5.10
N PHE A 6 -1.36 -7.78 -5.84
CA PHE A 6 -0.09 -7.08 -6.04
C PHE A 6 -0.26 -5.75 -6.77
N ILE A 7 -0.93 -5.76 -7.92
CA ILE A 7 -1.18 -4.54 -8.71
C ILE A 7 -2.01 -3.54 -7.91
N PHE A 8 -3.08 -4.01 -7.25
CA PHE A 8 -3.91 -3.18 -6.39
C PHE A 8 -3.10 -2.54 -5.27
N GLY A 9 -2.27 -3.32 -4.57
CA GLY A 9 -1.41 -2.82 -3.51
C GLY A 9 -0.43 -1.75 -4.00
N ILE A 10 0.22 -1.94 -5.14
CA ILE A 10 1.13 -0.93 -5.72
C ILE A 10 0.39 0.37 -6.04
N VAL A 11 -0.77 0.28 -6.69
CA VAL A 11 -1.55 1.45 -7.07
C VAL A 11 -2.00 2.24 -5.84
N VAL A 12 -2.56 1.55 -4.84
CA VAL A 12 -3.01 2.18 -3.59
C VAL A 12 -1.83 2.79 -2.84
N PHE A 13 -0.70 2.08 -2.76
CA PHE A 13 0.51 2.60 -2.12
C PHE A 13 1.00 3.88 -2.80
N PHE A 14 1.06 3.90 -4.13
CA PHE A 14 1.53 5.06 -4.90
C PHE A 14 0.68 6.30 -4.66
N PHE A 15 -0.65 6.19 -4.77
CA PHE A 15 -1.55 7.31 -4.51
C PHE A 15 -1.49 7.77 -3.06
N SER A 16 -1.40 6.83 -2.11
CA SER A 16 -1.29 7.16 -0.70
C SER A 16 0.04 7.85 -0.36
N PHE A 17 1.13 7.45 -1.02
CA PHE A 17 2.44 8.09 -0.90
C PHE A 17 2.43 9.53 -1.42
N ILE A 18 1.82 9.79 -2.59
CA ILE A 18 1.63 11.16 -3.09
C ILE A 18 0.86 11.98 -2.07
N PHE A 19 -0.24 11.44 -1.54
CA PHE A 19 -1.06 12.13 -0.55
C PHE A 19 -0.28 12.42 0.74
N PHE A 20 0.53 11.48 1.21
CA PHE A 20 1.44 11.67 2.34
C PHE A 20 2.41 12.82 2.09
N VAL A 21 3.13 12.80 0.96
CA VAL A 21 4.08 13.85 0.58
C VAL A 21 3.41 15.21 0.51
N MET A 22 2.25 15.32 -0.14
CA MET A 22 1.50 16.57 -0.21
C MET A 22 1.11 17.10 1.17
N ASN A 23 0.59 16.24 2.06
CA ASN A 23 0.20 16.66 3.40
C ASN A 23 1.40 16.96 4.32
N PHE A 24 2.53 16.27 4.10
CA PHE A 24 3.77 16.49 4.86
C PHE A 24 4.40 17.84 4.54
N PHE A 25 4.48 18.22 3.25
CA PHE A 25 5.09 19.48 2.84
C PHE A 25 4.15 20.68 2.89
N ALA A 26 2.84 20.47 2.73
CA ALA A 26 1.88 21.57 2.75
C ALA A 26 1.29 21.85 4.16
N GLU A 27 1.77 21.15 5.20
CA GLU A 27 1.32 21.26 6.60
C GLU A 27 -0.23 21.23 6.75
N TYR A 28 -0.91 20.52 5.85
CA TYR A 28 -2.35 20.72 5.62
C TYR A 28 -3.22 20.17 6.76
N ASN A 29 -2.95 18.92 7.19
CA ASN A 29 -3.73 18.25 8.23
C ASN A 29 -2.99 17.00 8.78
N GLY A 30 -2.67 17.00 10.07
CA GLY A 30 -1.99 15.87 10.73
C GLY A 30 -2.80 14.56 10.70
N LEU A 31 -4.14 14.63 10.73
CA LEU A 31 -4.99 13.45 10.66
C LEU A 31 -4.95 12.80 9.26
N ALA A 32 -4.92 13.62 8.20
CA ALA A 32 -4.77 13.14 6.83
C ALA A 32 -3.42 12.42 6.62
N MET A 33 -2.36 12.96 7.23
CA MET A 33 -1.04 12.34 7.21
C MET A 33 -1.05 10.97 7.91
N ILE A 34 -1.66 10.86 9.10
CA ILE A 34 -1.79 9.57 9.80
C ILE A 34 -2.57 8.55 8.95
N ILE A 35 -3.70 8.96 8.36
CA ILE A 35 -4.50 8.08 7.49
C ILE A 35 -3.65 7.60 6.31
N SER A 36 -2.89 8.49 5.65
CA SER A 36 -2.05 8.09 4.53
C SER A 36 -0.99 7.06 4.93
N VAL A 37 -0.39 7.16 6.12
CA VAL A 37 0.55 6.15 6.62
C VAL A 37 -0.14 4.81 6.84
N LEU A 38 -1.35 4.80 7.44
CA LEU A 38 -2.11 3.57 7.66
C LEU A 38 -2.53 2.90 6.35
N VAL A 39 -2.94 3.68 5.34
CA VAL A 39 -3.30 3.17 4.01
C VAL A 39 -2.05 2.62 3.30
N MET A 40 -0.92 3.32 3.34
CA MET A 40 0.35 2.80 2.82
C MET A 40 0.75 1.49 3.50
N LEU A 41 0.63 1.39 4.82
CA LEU A 41 0.93 0.15 5.55
C LEU A 41 0.03 -1.01 5.10
N ASN A 42 -1.27 -0.75 4.96
CA ASN A 42 -2.22 -1.77 4.51
C ASN A 42 -1.92 -2.24 3.07
N ALA A 43 -1.56 -1.30 2.18
CA ALA A 43 -1.15 -1.60 0.82
C ALA A 43 0.14 -2.46 0.77
N SER A 44 1.13 -2.16 1.62
CA SER A 44 2.35 -2.96 1.77
C SER A 44 2.06 -4.39 2.25
N ILE A 45 1.10 -4.57 3.16
CA ILE A 45 0.65 -5.90 3.61
C ILE A 45 0.03 -6.66 2.44
N ALA A 46 -0.83 -6.01 1.64
CA ALA A 46 -1.45 -6.64 0.46
C ALA A 46 -0.39 -7.10 -0.56
N ILE A 47 0.66 -6.29 -0.79
CA ILE A 47 1.80 -6.66 -1.62
C ILE A 47 2.52 -7.88 -1.03
N GLY A 48 2.90 -7.85 0.25
CA GLY A 48 3.60 -8.97 0.90
C GLY A 48 2.80 -10.28 0.89
N VAL A 49 1.49 -10.21 1.18
CA VAL A 49 0.59 -11.37 1.12
C VAL A 49 0.51 -11.93 -0.29
N SER A 50 0.50 -11.08 -1.32
CA SER A 50 0.48 -11.54 -2.71
C SER A 50 1.71 -12.37 -3.07
N GLU A 51 2.90 -12.00 -2.56
CA GLU A 51 4.13 -12.75 -2.78
C GLU A 51 4.12 -14.09 -2.05
N ILE A 52 3.65 -14.11 -0.80
CA ILE A 52 3.51 -15.35 -0.03
C ILE A 52 2.56 -16.31 -0.75
N LEU A 53 1.40 -15.83 -1.21
CA LEU A 53 0.44 -16.64 -1.96
C LEU A 53 1.04 -17.20 -3.26
N LEU A 54 1.82 -16.39 -3.98
CA LEU A 54 2.51 -16.84 -5.20
C LEU A 54 3.51 -17.95 -4.90
N ARG A 55 4.34 -17.80 -3.85
CA ARG A 55 5.33 -18.81 -3.45
C ARG A 55 4.66 -20.10 -2.99
N THR A 56 3.64 -20.01 -2.13
CA THR A 56 2.92 -21.19 -1.63
C THR A 56 2.19 -21.94 -2.73
N LYS A 57 1.67 -21.25 -3.76
CA LYS A 57 1.02 -21.90 -4.90
C LYS A 57 1.99 -22.75 -5.74
N ASN A 58 3.26 -22.36 -5.80
CA ASN A 58 4.31 -23.07 -6.54
C ASN A 58 4.98 -24.19 -5.73
N LEU A 59 4.61 -24.40 -4.46
CA LEU A 59 5.11 -25.49 -3.61
C LEU A 59 4.24 -26.76 -3.69
N LYS A 60 3.39 -26.89 -4.71
CA LYS A 60 2.58 -28.08 -4.96
C LYS A 60 3.35 -29.16 -5.70
#